data_AF-A0AAN8ATT8-F1
#
_entry.id   AF-A0AAN8ATT8-F1
#
_cell.length_a   1.000
_cell.length_b   1.000
_cell.length_c   1.000
_cell.angle_alpha   90.00
_cell.angle_beta   90.00
_cell.angle_gamma   90.00
#
_symmetry.space_group_name_H-M   'P 1'
#
loop_
_entity.id
_entity.type
_entity.pdbx_description
1 polymer ?
#
loop_
_entity_poly.entity_id
_entity_poly.type
_entity_poly.pdbx_seq_one_letter_code
_entity_poly.pdbx_strand_id
1 'polypeptide(L)'
;MSMGVTAASSQRCLKRLLDEPQDNSPKWKAARLDPTPPANGLSQCFRPRSPSPKPHQSQSPSRVGSYILFERCEGEKTYRAEHAHTKQQYTCQVLPLRGYQGRLAAYSRIGDHDNICSLQDVVIGEDSVYVFLPRHHGDMHAYVRSRKHVGEEEAGHLFAQMLSAVTHCHQHGVVLTDLKLRRFVFTDKYRTRVALLGLDDCVLLQGNHVDDSLTDRHGCPAYVSPELLTNRRKSYSGRAADTWSLGVSLYTMLIGRYPFQDTQPAALFAKIRHGAFSLPDWLSPRAKCLIGCMLRKSPAERLTASELLMHPWLNNPRTPHHKTQKTHHSSHKTPQAKQEDDDQVVPTWTEKH
;
A
#
# COMPACT_ATOMS: atom_id res chain seq x y z
N MET A 1 28.71 -23.16 0.68
CA MET A 1 27.97 -23.20 -0.60
C MET A 1 27.06 -21.99 -0.63
N SER A 2 27.20 -21.18 -1.68
CA SER A 2 26.64 -19.83 -1.84
C SER A 2 25.11 -19.84 -1.90
N MET A 3 24.45 -19.17 -0.95
CA MET A 3 23.04 -18.78 -1.08
C MET A 3 22.96 -17.27 -1.27
N GLY A 4 22.48 -16.88 -2.45
CA GLY A 4 22.41 -15.51 -2.92
C GLY A 4 21.45 -14.64 -2.12
N VAL A 5 21.94 -13.47 -1.76
CA VAL A 5 21.25 -12.37 -1.09
C VAL A 5 20.07 -11.88 -1.95
N THR A 6 18.84 -12.10 -1.48
CA THR A 6 17.61 -11.50 -2.06
C THR A 6 16.95 -10.56 -1.06
N ALA A 7 17.63 -9.44 -0.77
CA ALA A 7 17.10 -8.35 0.05
C ALA A 7 16.98 -7.07 -0.79
N ALA A 8 16.07 -7.01 -1.78
CA ALA A 8 15.91 -5.78 -2.57
C ALA A 8 14.57 -5.56 -3.33
N SER A 9 13.56 -6.42 -3.19
CA SER A 9 12.39 -6.42 -4.10
C SER A 9 11.62 -5.09 -4.18
N SER A 10 11.12 -4.56 -3.07
CA SER A 10 10.29 -3.33 -3.10
C SER A 10 11.08 -2.06 -3.47
N GLN A 11 12.37 -1.97 -3.12
CA GLN A 11 13.21 -0.80 -3.40
C GLN A 11 13.58 -0.71 -4.89
N ARG A 12 13.55 -1.83 -5.62
CA ARG A 12 13.95 -1.89 -7.02
C ARG A 12 12.77 -1.84 -8.00
N CYS A 13 11.52 -2.05 -7.56
CA CYS A 13 10.38 -2.15 -8.47
C CYS A 13 10.18 -0.86 -9.29
N LEU A 14 9.99 0.30 -8.64
CA LEU A 14 9.76 1.55 -9.39
C LEU A 14 11.00 2.00 -10.18
N LYS A 15 12.19 1.98 -9.57
CA LYS A 15 13.43 2.40 -10.26
C LYS A 15 13.70 1.55 -11.50
N ARG A 16 13.55 0.23 -11.42
CA ARG A 16 13.64 -0.67 -12.59
C ARG A 16 12.56 -0.36 -13.63
N LEU A 17 11.29 -0.23 -13.22
CA LEU A 17 10.17 0.04 -14.14
C LEU A 17 10.31 1.39 -14.85
N LEU A 18 10.93 2.37 -14.19
CA LEU A 18 11.34 3.59 -14.85
C LEU A 18 12.49 3.25 -15.82
N ASP A 19 13.56 2.59 -15.41
CA ASP A 19 14.74 2.35 -16.25
C ASP A 19 14.53 1.43 -17.48
N GLU A 20 13.42 0.70 -17.57
CA GLU A 20 13.02 -0.04 -18.78
C GLU A 20 12.83 0.89 -20.00
N PRO A 21 13.44 0.58 -21.16
CA PRO A 21 13.28 1.38 -22.38
C PRO A 21 11.82 1.36 -22.85
N GLN A 22 11.21 2.55 -22.93
CA GLN A 22 9.85 2.71 -23.45
C GLN A 22 9.90 2.58 -24.98
N ASP A 23 9.78 1.35 -25.50
CA ASP A 23 9.59 1.11 -26.94
C ASP A 23 8.20 1.61 -27.37
N ASN A 24 8.12 2.92 -27.66
CA ASN A 24 6.97 3.54 -28.29
C ASN A 24 6.99 3.26 -29.79
N SER A 25 6.72 2.02 -30.19
CA SER A 25 6.39 1.68 -31.57
C SER A 25 5.09 0.87 -31.64
N PRO A 26 4.06 1.33 -32.39
CA PRO A 26 2.83 0.57 -32.54
C PRO A 26 3.07 -0.61 -33.48
N LYS A 27 3.27 -1.82 -32.91
CA LYS A 27 3.31 -3.06 -33.69
C LYS A 27 1.88 -3.49 -34.05
N TRP A 28 1.42 -3.05 -35.21
CA TRP A 28 0.32 -3.69 -35.91
C TRP A 28 0.73 -5.14 -36.24
N LYS A 29 -0.04 -6.13 -35.81
CA LYS A 29 0.08 -7.51 -36.31
C LYS A 29 -1.06 -7.75 -37.28
N ALA A 30 -0.72 -7.74 -38.56
CA ALA A 30 -1.59 -8.20 -39.63
C ALA A 30 -1.92 -9.69 -39.46
N ALA A 31 -3.18 -10.01 -39.67
CA ALA A 31 -3.68 -11.38 -39.78
C ALA A 31 -3.11 -12.06 -41.03
N ARG A 32 -2.66 -13.31 -40.89
CA ARG A 32 -2.58 -14.25 -42.02
C ARG A 32 -3.52 -15.40 -41.72
N LEU A 33 -4.43 -15.63 -42.66
CA LEU A 33 -5.27 -16.81 -42.80
C LEU A 33 -4.44 -17.94 -43.41
N ASP A 34 -4.64 -19.18 -42.94
CA ASP A 34 -5.10 -20.29 -43.81
C ASP A 34 -5.49 -21.54 -42.96
N PRO A 35 -6.37 -22.44 -43.46
CA PRO A 35 -7.01 -23.51 -42.67
C PRO A 35 -6.56 -24.97 -43.00
N THR A 36 -6.47 -25.82 -41.94
CA THR A 36 -6.82 -27.27 -41.71
C THR A 36 -6.74 -28.38 -42.83
N PRO A 37 -6.83 -29.73 -42.56
CA PRO A 37 -6.61 -30.61 -41.36
C PRO A 37 -5.88 -31.98 -41.71
N PRO A 38 -6.23 -33.19 -41.20
CA PRO A 38 -5.60 -33.88 -40.06
C PRO A 38 -5.01 -35.28 -40.39
N ALA A 39 -4.20 -35.88 -39.50
CA ALA A 39 -3.98 -37.34 -39.50
C ALA A 39 -3.56 -37.91 -38.14
N ASN A 40 -4.12 -39.09 -37.86
CA ASN A 40 -4.06 -39.92 -36.66
C ASN A 40 -2.66 -40.48 -36.34
N GLY A 41 -2.42 -40.81 -35.06
CA GLY A 41 -1.36 -41.72 -34.63
C GLY A 41 -1.18 -41.78 -33.11
N LEU A 42 -1.76 -42.81 -32.49
CA LEU A 42 -1.87 -43.05 -31.03
C LEU A 42 -0.53 -43.30 -30.32
N SER A 43 -0.39 -42.86 -29.05
CA SER A 43 -0.11 -43.76 -27.91
C SER A 43 -0.22 -43.07 -26.53
N GLN A 44 -0.76 -43.85 -25.61
CA GLN A 44 -1.28 -43.53 -24.28
C GLN A 44 -0.18 -43.26 -23.25
N CYS A 45 -0.35 -42.26 -22.37
CA CYS A 45 0.04 -42.37 -20.96
C CYS A 45 -0.32 -41.15 -20.05
N PHE A 46 -1.49 -40.50 -20.16
CA PHE A 46 -1.84 -39.49 -19.14
C PHE A 46 -3.33 -39.40 -18.83
N ARG A 47 -3.75 -40.10 -17.77
CA ARG A 47 -4.61 -39.63 -16.65
C ARG A 47 -4.78 -40.78 -15.64
N PRO A 48 -5.06 -40.55 -14.33
CA PRO A 48 -4.96 -39.32 -13.53
C PRO A 48 -4.26 -39.55 -12.17
N ARG A 49 -3.79 -38.49 -11.50
CA ARG A 49 -3.90 -38.33 -10.03
C ARG A 49 -3.60 -36.88 -9.65
N SER A 50 -4.58 -36.28 -9.00
CA SER A 50 -4.46 -35.05 -8.21
C SER A 50 -3.12 -35.01 -7.46
N PRO A 51 -2.34 -33.91 -7.53
CA PRO A 51 -1.25 -33.76 -6.59
C PRO A 51 -1.86 -33.60 -5.20
N SER A 52 -1.53 -34.53 -4.31
CA SER A 52 -1.63 -34.33 -2.86
C SER A 52 -1.02 -32.96 -2.52
N PRO A 53 -1.54 -32.25 -1.50
CA PRO A 53 -0.91 -31.02 -1.06
C PRO A 53 0.54 -31.35 -0.70
N LYS A 54 1.49 -30.68 -1.36
CA LYS A 54 2.88 -30.73 -0.91
C LYS A 54 2.87 -30.34 0.57
N PRO A 55 3.55 -31.08 1.46
CA PRO A 55 3.61 -30.69 2.86
C PRO A 55 4.12 -29.26 2.89
N HIS A 56 3.38 -28.37 3.53
CA HIS A 56 3.89 -27.08 3.93
C HIS A 56 5.25 -27.36 4.57
N GLN A 57 6.33 -26.84 3.98
CA GLN A 57 7.61 -26.82 4.66
C GLN A 57 7.38 -25.96 5.90
N SER A 58 7.03 -26.60 7.02
CA SER A 58 7.05 -25.99 8.33
C SER A 58 8.51 -25.66 8.59
N GLN A 59 8.92 -24.44 8.19
CA GLN A 59 10.21 -23.92 8.58
C GLN A 59 10.22 -23.91 10.10
N SER A 60 11.08 -24.74 10.68
CA SER A 60 11.32 -24.76 12.12
C SER A 60 11.62 -23.34 12.59
N PRO A 61 11.00 -22.87 13.69
CA PRO A 61 11.16 -21.49 14.12
C PRO A 61 12.62 -21.14 14.38
N SER A 62 13.09 -20.05 13.78
CA SER A 62 14.47 -19.57 13.92
C SER A 62 14.61 -18.78 15.22
N ARG A 63 15.58 -19.14 16.07
CA ARG A 63 15.86 -18.39 17.30
C ARG A 63 16.82 -17.25 17.02
N VAL A 64 16.47 -16.04 17.47
CA VAL A 64 17.29 -14.83 17.37
C VAL A 64 17.36 -14.19 18.75
N GLY A 65 18.51 -14.33 19.41
CA GLY A 65 18.68 -13.93 20.81
C GLY A 65 17.64 -14.60 21.72
N SER A 66 16.87 -13.76 22.42
CA SER A 66 15.76 -14.19 23.28
C SER A 66 14.43 -14.37 22.56
N TYR A 67 14.37 -14.27 21.23
CA TYR A 67 13.14 -14.35 20.44
C TYR A 67 13.10 -15.60 19.57
N ILE A 68 11.89 -16.10 19.37
CA ILE A 68 11.56 -17.19 18.47
C ILE A 68 10.80 -16.57 17.29
N LEU A 69 11.36 -16.66 16.09
CA LEU A 69 10.73 -16.20 14.86
C LEU A 69 9.90 -17.33 14.27
N PHE A 70 8.64 -17.05 13.97
CA PHE A 70 7.70 -17.97 13.33
C PHE A 70 7.56 -17.66 11.84
N GLU A 71 6.45 -18.10 11.27
CA GLU A 71 6.07 -17.84 9.90
C GLU A 71 6.11 -16.35 9.55
N ARG A 72 6.50 -16.10 8.31
CA ARG A 72 6.51 -14.78 7.71
C ARG A 72 5.08 -14.33 7.44
N CYS A 73 4.76 -13.08 7.78
CA CYS A 73 3.46 -12.50 7.44
C CYS A 73 3.30 -12.46 5.91
N GLU A 74 2.14 -12.89 5.40
CA GLU A 74 1.89 -12.95 3.97
C GLU A 74 2.10 -11.60 3.28
N GLY A 75 2.96 -11.57 2.26
CA GLY A 75 3.17 -10.37 1.45
C GLY A 75 3.99 -9.26 2.12
N GLU A 76 4.65 -9.53 3.25
CA GLU A 76 5.51 -8.57 3.97
C GLU A 76 6.93 -9.12 4.19
N LYS A 77 7.85 -8.23 4.60
CA LYS A 77 9.20 -8.58 5.09
C LYS A 77 9.23 -8.73 6.62
N THR A 78 8.09 -9.09 7.21
CA THR A 78 7.89 -9.14 8.65
C THR A 78 7.64 -10.59 9.08
N TYR A 79 8.11 -10.94 10.27
CA TYR A 79 7.90 -12.23 10.90
C TYR A 79 7.06 -12.02 12.15
N ARG A 80 6.20 -12.98 12.47
CA ARG A 80 5.67 -13.06 13.83
C ARG A 80 6.79 -13.54 14.74
N ALA A 81 6.93 -12.91 15.90
CA ALA A 81 7.94 -13.29 16.88
C ALA A 81 7.32 -13.45 18.27
N GLU A 82 7.95 -14.25 19.11
CA GLU A 82 7.60 -14.39 20.52
C GLU A 82 8.88 -14.36 21.36
N HIS A 83 8.86 -13.61 22.46
CA HIS A 83 9.96 -13.63 23.41
C HIS A 83 9.95 -14.95 24.20
N ALA A 84 11.07 -15.67 24.17
CA ALA A 84 11.16 -17.06 24.57
C ALA A 84 10.71 -17.32 26.02
N HIS A 85 10.99 -16.37 26.92
CA HIS A 85 10.71 -16.46 28.34
C HIS A 85 9.33 -15.89 28.72
N THR A 86 8.98 -14.70 28.22
CA THR A 86 7.76 -13.99 28.64
C THR A 86 6.54 -14.41 27.84
N LYS A 87 6.73 -15.11 26.71
CA LYS A 87 5.67 -15.47 25.75
C LYS A 87 4.96 -14.26 25.13
N GLN A 88 5.52 -13.06 25.32
CA GLN A 88 5.00 -11.85 24.69
C GLN A 88 5.26 -11.89 23.19
N GLN A 89 4.26 -11.48 22.42
CA GLN A 89 4.30 -11.54 20.96
C GLN A 89 4.64 -10.20 20.34
N TYR A 90 5.36 -10.26 19.23
CA TYR A 90 5.93 -9.12 18.51
C TYR A 90 5.81 -9.33 17.01
N THR A 91 6.00 -8.24 16.28
CA THR A 91 6.30 -8.25 14.85
C THR A 91 7.78 -7.94 14.67
N CYS A 92 8.51 -8.79 13.96
CA CYS A 92 9.93 -8.64 13.70
C CYS A 92 10.17 -8.22 12.25
N GLN A 93 10.86 -7.09 12.05
CA GLN A 93 11.37 -6.67 10.76
C GLN A 93 12.86 -7.01 10.65
N VAL A 94 13.29 -7.50 9.49
CA VAL A 94 14.69 -7.84 9.25
C VAL A 94 15.31 -6.82 8.31
N LEU A 95 16.31 -6.10 8.79
CA LEU A 95 17.05 -5.08 8.06
C LEU A 95 18.47 -5.56 7.73
N PRO A 96 19.06 -5.12 6.61
CA PRO A 96 20.48 -5.36 6.35
C PRO A 96 21.35 -4.74 7.44
N LEU A 97 22.44 -5.43 7.83
CA LEU A 97 23.40 -4.88 8.81
C LEU A 97 24.06 -3.59 8.34
N ARG A 98 24.27 -3.42 7.03
CA ARG A 98 24.85 -2.19 6.50
C ARG A 98 23.84 -1.04 6.56
N GLY A 99 24.20 0.03 7.28
CA GLY A 99 23.43 1.28 7.32
C GLY A 99 22.16 1.23 8.18
N TYR A 100 21.98 0.21 9.01
CA TYR A 100 20.78 0.07 9.86
C TYR A 100 20.58 1.24 10.83
N GLN A 101 21.67 1.84 11.34
CA GLN A 101 21.60 2.97 12.27
C GLN A 101 20.83 4.16 11.68
N GLY A 102 21.09 4.47 10.40
CA GLY A 102 20.35 5.52 9.70
C GLY A 102 18.86 5.19 9.54
N ARG A 103 18.53 3.91 9.33
CA ARG A 103 17.14 3.41 9.24
C ARG A 103 16.42 3.42 10.59
N LEU A 104 17.15 3.24 11.69
CA LEU A 104 16.58 3.30 13.04
C LEU A 104 16.53 4.72 13.62
N ALA A 105 17.35 5.64 13.12
CA ALA A 105 17.40 7.02 13.58
C ALA A 105 16.05 7.75 13.47
N ALA A 106 15.17 7.28 12.59
CA ALA A 106 13.80 7.78 12.49
C ALA A 106 13.01 7.58 13.79
N TYR A 107 13.08 6.40 14.41
CA TYR A 107 12.37 6.12 15.66
C TYR A 107 12.79 7.07 16.78
N SER A 108 14.10 7.32 16.93
CA SER A 108 14.61 8.28 17.92
C SER A 108 14.18 9.72 17.61
N ARG A 109 14.06 10.09 16.32
CA ARG A 109 13.68 11.45 15.91
C ARG A 109 12.20 11.75 16.11
N ILE A 110 11.32 10.77 15.88
CA ILE A 110 9.88 10.98 16.03
C ILE A 110 9.41 10.86 17.49
N GLY A 111 10.12 10.12 18.33
CA GLY A 111 9.64 9.78 19.67
C GLY A 111 8.36 8.93 19.67
N ASP A 112 7.66 8.91 20.80
CA ASP A 112 6.43 8.13 20.97
C ASP A 112 5.21 8.83 20.37
N HIS A 113 4.38 8.06 19.67
CA HIS A 113 3.10 8.54 19.12
C HIS A 113 2.10 7.37 19.01
N ASP A 114 0.86 7.58 19.43
CA ASP A 114 -0.19 6.54 19.51
C ASP A 114 -0.45 5.77 18.19
N ASN A 115 -0.28 6.46 17.05
CA ASN A 115 -0.47 5.90 15.71
C ASN A 115 0.83 5.56 14.98
N ILE A 116 1.95 5.40 15.70
CA ILE A 116 3.21 4.89 15.13
C ILE A 116 3.72 3.77 16.03
N CYS A 117 4.04 2.60 15.45
CA CYS A 117 4.56 1.49 16.22
C CYS A 117 5.93 1.85 16.81
N SER A 118 6.03 1.93 18.14
CA SER A 118 7.28 2.21 18.83
C SER A 118 8.28 1.05 18.71
N LEU A 119 9.56 1.39 18.71
CA LEU A 119 10.64 0.42 18.71
C LEU A 119 10.71 -0.27 20.08
N GLN A 120 10.51 -1.60 20.12
CA GLN A 120 10.50 -2.36 21.38
C GLN A 120 11.87 -2.96 21.69
N ASP A 121 12.53 -3.54 20.68
CA ASP A 121 13.85 -4.14 20.84
C ASP A 121 14.59 -4.22 19.50
N VAL A 122 15.92 -4.33 19.56
CA VAL A 122 16.80 -4.51 18.40
C VAL A 122 17.85 -5.56 18.73
N VAL A 123 17.85 -6.65 17.96
CA VAL A 123 18.89 -7.69 18.05
C VAL A 123 19.77 -7.62 16.81
N ILE A 124 21.07 -7.50 17.01
CA ILE A 124 22.07 -7.49 15.93
C ILE A 124 22.58 -8.92 15.77
N GLY A 125 22.36 -9.52 14.59
CA GLY A 125 22.94 -10.79 14.19
C GLY A 125 24.18 -10.61 13.31
N GLU A 126 24.67 -11.71 12.72
CA GLU A 126 25.89 -11.71 11.90
C GLU A 126 25.75 -10.89 10.61
N ASP A 127 24.64 -11.07 9.87
CA ASP A 127 24.42 -10.39 8.58
C ASP A 127 23.21 -9.44 8.58
N SER A 128 22.45 -9.40 9.66
CA SER A 128 21.14 -8.73 9.71
C SER A 128 20.83 -8.15 11.08
N VAL A 129 19.99 -7.12 11.08
CA VAL A 129 19.44 -6.50 12.28
C VAL A 129 17.95 -6.82 12.36
N TYR A 130 17.53 -7.31 13.53
CA TYR A 130 16.18 -7.75 13.83
C TYR A 130 15.52 -6.72 14.71
N VAL A 131 14.50 -6.06 14.17
CA VAL A 131 13.79 -4.95 14.78
C VAL A 131 12.46 -5.46 15.28
N PHE A 132 12.24 -5.45 16.59
CA PHE A 132 11.01 -5.91 17.21
C PHE A 132 10.08 -4.74 17.48
N LEU A 133 8.85 -4.88 17.00
CA LEU A 133 7.74 -3.93 17.11
C LEU A 133 6.55 -4.61 17.79
N PRO A 134 5.56 -3.85 18.30
CA PRO A 134 4.35 -4.44 18.87
C PRO A 134 3.64 -5.37 17.88
N ARG A 135 3.05 -6.44 18.40
CA ARG A 135 2.16 -7.31 17.62
C ARG A 135 0.96 -6.50 17.08
N HIS A 136 0.53 -6.82 15.87
CA HIS A 136 -0.69 -6.26 15.27
C HIS A 136 -1.73 -7.33 14.88
N HIS A 137 -2.91 -6.88 14.48
CA HIS A 137 -4.11 -7.68 14.20
C HIS A 137 -4.52 -7.69 12.72
N GLY A 138 -3.51 -7.64 11.85
CA GLY A 138 -3.63 -7.50 10.39
C GLY A 138 -3.39 -6.05 9.93
N ASP A 139 -3.32 -5.87 8.61
CA ASP A 139 -3.07 -4.59 7.95
C ASP A 139 -4.31 -4.05 7.23
N MET A 140 -4.30 -2.75 6.92
CA MET A 140 -5.41 -2.06 6.28
C MET A 140 -5.69 -2.57 4.86
N HIS A 141 -4.68 -3.04 4.13
CA HIS A 141 -4.88 -3.56 2.79
C HIS A 141 -5.65 -4.89 2.83
N ALA A 142 -5.26 -5.81 3.71
CA ALA A 142 -6.01 -7.05 3.92
C ALA A 142 -7.43 -6.77 4.42
N TYR A 143 -7.59 -5.75 5.26
CA TYR A 143 -8.89 -5.31 5.77
C TYR A 143 -9.84 -4.85 4.66
N VAL A 144 -9.41 -3.90 3.83
CA VAL A 144 -10.19 -3.42 2.68
C VAL A 144 -10.55 -4.57 1.74
N ARG A 145 -9.59 -5.45 1.41
CA ARG A 145 -9.84 -6.62 0.57
C ARG A 145 -10.94 -7.52 1.15
N SER A 146 -10.88 -7.80 2.45
CA SER A 146 -11.86 -8.68 3.11
C SER A 146 -13.27 -8.09 3.17
N ARG A 147 -13.39 -6.76 3.20
CA ARG A 147 -14.68 -6.05 3.26
C ARG A 147 -15.18 -5.56 1.91
N LYS A 148 -14.39 -5.74 0.84
CA LYS A 148 -14.52 -5.09 -0.47
C LYS A 148 -14.33 -3.58 -0.41
N HIS A 149 -14.95 -2.87 0.53
CA HIS A 149 -14.73 -1.45 0.82
C HIS A 149 -15.02 -1.16 2.30
N VAL A 150 -14.69 0.05 2.77
CA VAL A 150 -14.90 0.53 4.13
C VAL A 150 -15.88 1.70 4.08
N GLY A 151 -16.91 1.69 4.93
CA GLY A 151 -17.91 2.77 4.98
C GLY A 151 -17.30 4.09 5.45
N GLU A 152 -17.87 5.23 5.03
CA GLU A 152 -17.29 6.56 5.29
C GLU A 152 -17.06 6.85 6.78
N GLU A 153 -17.99 6.48 7.66
CA GLU A 153 -17.85 6.72 9.09
C GLU A 153 -16.63 5.98 9.65
N GLU A 154 -16.52 4.67 9.39
CA GLU A 154 -15.39 3.86 9.83
C GLU A 154 -14.08 4.31 9.18
N ALA A 155 -14.11 4.56 7.87
CA ALA A 155 -12.96 5.04 7.12
C ALA A 155 -12.47 6.39 7.66
N GLY A 156 -13.37 7.29 8.06
CA GLY A 156 -13.02 8.58 8.67
C GLY A 156 -12.22 8.41 9.96
N HIS A 157 -12.69 7.56 10.88
CA HIS A 157 -11.98 7.29 12.15
C HIS A 157 -10.60 6.66 11.93
N LEU A 158 -10.49 5.69 11.01
CA LEU A 158 -9.23 5.01 10.71
C LEU A 158 -8.27 5.93 9.94
N PHE A 159 -8.78 6.71 8.98
CA PHE A 159 -7.97 7.61 8.17
C PHE A 159 -7.47 8.82 8.97
N ALA A 160 -8.23 9.32 9.94
CA ALA A 160 -7.76 10.35 10.87
C ALA A 160 -6.50 9.89 11.64
N GLN A 161 -6.47 8.63 12.09
CA GLN A 161 -5.31 8.04 12.75
C GLN A 161 -4.11 7.88 11.81
N MET A 162 -4.36 7.47 10.56
CA MET A 162 -3.33 7.41 9.52
C MET A 162 -2.73 8.80 9.27
N LEU A 163 -3.57 9.83 9.15
CA LEU A 163 -3.14 11.22 8.99
C LEU A 163 -2.37 11.75 10.20
N SER A 164 -2.79 11.39 11.43
CA SER A 164 -2.08 11.75 12.66
C SER A 164 -0.64 11.23 12.64
N ALA A 165 -0.46 9.96 12.27
CA ALA A 165 0.86 9.34 12.13
C ALA A 165 1.75 10.08 11.11
N VAL A 166 1.21 10.36 9.91
CA VAL A 166 1.97 11.02 8.84
C VAL A 166 2.29 12.47 9.20
N THR A 167 1.33 13.19 9.80
CA THR A 167 1.52 14.56 10.28
C THR A 167 2.66 14.63 11.29
N HIS A 168 2.65 13.73 12.28
CA HIS A 168 3.71 13.65 13.28
C HIS A 168 5.09 13.38 12.65
N CYS A 169 5.17 12.43 11.71
CA CYS A 169 6.41 12.19 10.96
C CYS A 169 6.89 13.45 10.23
N HIS A 170 6.01 14.12 9.49
CA HIS A 170 6.36 15.31 8.70
C HIS A 170 6.85 16.46 9.58
N GLN A 171 6.24 16.68 10.74
CA GLN A 171 6.65 17.69 11.72
C GLN A 171 8.05 17.41 12.30
N HIS A 172 8.42 16.14 12.43
CA HIS A 172 9.74 15.71 12.91
C HIS A 172 10.77 15.53 11.77
N GLY A 173 10.49 16.04 10.57
CA GLY A 173 11.42 15.96 9.44
C GLY A 173 11.58 14.55 8.88
N VAL A 174 10.58 13.68 9.05
CA VAL A 174 10.57 12.32 8.51
C VAL A 174 9.59 12.23 7.36
N VAL A 175 10.09 11.95 6.16
CA VAL A 175 9.26 11.71 4.96
C VAL A 175 9.21 10.20 4.70
N LEU A 176 8.02 9.64 4.48
CA LEU A 176 7.83 8.20 4.49
C LEU A 176 8.10 7.53 3.14
N THR A 177 7.80 8.19 2.02
CA THR A 177 8.15 7.85 0.61
C THR A 177 7.60 6.53 0.04
N ASP A 178 7.12 5.61 0.87
CA ASP A 178 6.44 4.37 0.47
C ASP A 178 5.17 4.18 1.32
N LEU A 179 4.29 5.18 1.33
CA LEU A 179 2.99 5.07 2.00
C LEU A 179 2.04 4.19 1.19
N LYS A 180 1.45 3.20 1.87
CA LYS A 180 0.45 2.27 1.32
C LYS A 180 -0.37 1.67 2.46
N LEU A 181 -1.55 1.16 2.14
CA LEU A 181 -2.46 0.57 3.14
C LEU A 181 -1.78 -0.53 4.00
N ARG A 182 -0.89 -1.34 3.42
CA ARG A 182 -0.18 -2.39 4.18
C ARG A 182 0.68 -1.87 5.33
N ARG A 183 1.17 -0.62 5.26
CA ARG A 183 1.97 -0.03 6.34
C ARG A 183 1.14 0.42 7.53
N PHE A 184 -0.19 0.42 7.43
CA PHE A 184 -1.05 0.73 8.55
C PHE A 184 -1.67 -0.54 9.10
N VAL A 185 -1.34 -0.85 10.36
CA VAL A 185 -1.71 -2.10 11.02
C VAL A 185 -2.61 -1.84 12.20
N PHE A 186 -3.51 -2.78 12.49
CA PHE A 186 -4.42 -2.66 13.62
C PHE A 186 -3.72 -3.01 14.92
N THR A 187 -3.76 -2.11 15.90
CA THR A 187 -3.12 -2.30 17.21
C THR A 187 -4.04 -2.99 18.22
N ASP A 188 -5.32 -3.15 17.88
CA ASP A 188 -6.31 -3.84 18.70
C ASP A 188 -7.07 -4.92 17.92
N LYS A 189 -7.62 -5.89 18.65
CA LYS A 189 -8.38 -7.02 18.07
C LYS A 189 -9.70 -6.62 17.42
N TYR A 190 -10.29 -5.48 17.84
CA TYR A 190 -11.55 -4.99 17.28
C TYR A 190 -11.33 -4.17 16.01
N ARG A 191 -10.07 -3.93 15.63
CA ARG A 191 -9.65 -3.20 14.43
C ARG A 191 -10.20 -1.77 14.40
N THR A 192 -10.12 -1.10 15.54
CA THR A 192 -10.58 0.28 15.74
C THR A 192 -9.43 1.29 15.81
N ARG A 193 -8.23 0.81 16.14
CA ARG A 193 -7.00 1.59 16.24
C ARG A 193 -5.98 1.13 15.21
N VAL A 194 -5.36 2.09 14.53
CA VAL A 194 -4.32 1.83 13.52
C VAL A 194 -3.04 2.59 13.85
N ALA A 195 -1.91 1.97 13.53
CA ALA A 195 -0.59 2.56 13.64
C ALA A 195 0.25 2.27 12.40
N LEU A 196 1.17 3.19 12.10
CA LEU A 196 2.19 3.03 11.07
C LEU A 196 3.23 2.00 11.52
N LEU A 197 3.40 0.95 10.74
CA LEU A 197 4.38 -0.10 10.91
C LEU A 197 5.67 0.23 10.13
N GLY A 198 6.79 0.24 10.83
CA GLY A 198 8.11 0.39 10.25
C GLY A 198 8.44 1.82 9.83
N LEU A 199 9.67 2.26 10.09
CA LEU A 199 10.25 3.53 9.62
C LEU A 199 11.55 3.32 8.84
N ASP A 200 11.87 2.08 8.47
CA ASP A 200 13.18 1.67 7.96
C ASP A 200 13.49 2.08 6.51
N ASP A 201 12.48 2.52 5.76
CA ASP A 201 12.58 3.02 4.39
C ASP A 201 12.13 4.49 4.28
N CYS A 202 12.15 5.26 5.38
CA CYS A 202 11.88 6.70 5.36
C CYS A 202 13.14 7.54 5.08
N VAL A 203 12.94 8.81 4.77
CA VAL A 203 14.00 9.81 4.57
C VAL A 203 13.97 10.83 5.72
N LEU A 204 15.13 11.05 6.33
CA LEU A 204 15.33 12.07 7.35
C LEU A 204 15.82 13.36 6.69
N LEU A 205 14.98 14.40 6.76
CA LEU A 205 15.32 15.73 6.29
C LEU A 205 16.45 16.33 7.13
N GLN A 206 17.28 17.15 6.50
CA GLN A 206 18.41 17.81 7.14
C GLN A 206 18.04 19.24 7.58
N GLY A 207 18.87 19.84 8.44
CA GLY A 207 18.71 21.23 8.86
C GLY A 207 17.41 21.48 9.63
N ASN A 208 16.68 22.55 9.26
CA ASN A 208 15.41 22.93 9.90
C ASN A 208 14.19 22.17 9.36
N HIS A 209 14.40 21.13 8.54
CA HIS A 209 13.36 20.30 7.94
C HIS A 209 12.35 21.07 7.05
N VAL A 210 12.69 22.28 6.61
CA VAL A 210 11.83 23.08 5.71
C VAL A 210 11.91 22.57 4.29
N ASP A 211 13.12 22.28 3.80
CA ASP A 211 13.33 21.67 2.49
C ASP A 211 13.07 20.16 2.56
N ASP A 212 12.01 19.73 1.87
CA ASP A 212 11.63 18.33 1.72
C ASP A 212 11.89 17.79 0.31
N SER A 213 12.79 18.46 -0.44
CA SER A 213 13.16 18.09 -1.80
C SER A 213 13.94 16.76 -1.84
N LEU A 214 13.36 15.75 -2.47
CA LEU A 214 13.97 14.43 -2.65
C LEU A 214 14.29 14.18 -4.13
N THR A 215 15.34 13.40 -4.39
CA THR A 215 15.74 12.98 -5.75
C THR A 215 15.58 11.48 -5.97
N ASP A 216 15.72 10.69 -4.91
CA ASP A 216 15.52 9.25 -4.92
C ASP A 216 14.04 8.91 -5.12
N ARG A 217 13.77 7.92 -5.97
CA ARG A 217 12.41 7.50 -6.35
C ARG A 217 12.17 6.08 -5.88
N HIS A 218 11.24 5.96 -4.94
CA HIS A 218 10.79 4.70 -4.38
C HIS A 218 9.26 4.68 -4.36
N GLY A 219 8.68 3.50 -4.12
CA GLY A 219 7.24 3.36 -3.92
C GLY A 219 6.59 2.26 -4.75
N CYS A 220 5.42 1.82 -4.29
CA CYS A 220 4.55 0.92 -5.02
C CYS A 220 3.90 1.64 -6.21
N PRO A 221 3.94 1.10 -7.45
CA PRO A 221 3.42 1.77 -8.66
C PRO A 221 2.01 2.35 -8.55
N ALA A 222 1.10 1.69 -7.82
CA ALA A 222 -0.27 2.16 -7.64
C ALA A 222 -0.40 3.41 -6.74
N TYR A 223 0.63 3.73 -5.95
CA TYR A 223 0.67 4.84 -5.00
C TYR A 223 1.59 5.98 -5.46
N VAL A 224 2.34 5.80 -6.56
CA VAL A 224 3.29 6.80 -7.05
C VAL A 224 2.55 8.04 -7.55
N SER A 225 3.06 9.22 -7.19
CA SER A 225 2.50 10.51 -7.62
C SER A 225 3.00 10.94 -9.00
N PRO A 226 2.29 11.82 -9.70
CA PRO A 226 2.64 12.23 -11.07
C PRO A 226 4.05 12.82 -11.19
N GLU A 227 4.48 13.60 -10.20
CA GLU A 227 5.77 14.29 -10.20
C GLU A 227 6.97 13.34 -10.11
N LEU A 228 6.82 12.17 -9.46
CA LEU A 228 7.85 11.12 -9.48
C LEU A 228 8.03 10.53 -10.89
N LEU A 229 6.98 10.56 -11.72
CA LEU A 229 7.00 10.04 -13.09
C LEU A 229 7.48 11.08 -14.12
N THR A 230 7.50 12.36 -13.77
CA THR A 230 7.93 13.46 -14.65
C THR A 230 9.38 13.85 -14.38
N ASN A 231 10.22 13.85 -15.42
CA ASN A 231 11.62 14.26 -15.42
C ASN A 231 12.48 13.70 -14.27
N ARG A 232 13.20 12.60 -14.55
CA ARG A 232 14.00 11.85 -13.58
C ARG A 232 15.13 12.62 -12.90
N ARG A 233 15.52 13.78 -13.42
CA ARG A 233 16.61 14.59 -12.85
C ARG A 233 16.12 15.68 -11.91
N LYS A 234 14.81 15.93 -11.85
CA LYS A 234 14.23 16.96 -10.98
C LYS A 234 13.97 16.38 -9.59
N SER A 235 14.21 17.19 -8.56
CA SER A 235 13.72 16.92 -7.21
C SER A 235 12.20 17.06 -7.14
N TYR A 236 11.60 16.48 -6.11
CA TYR A 236 10.17 16.58 -5.80
C TYR A 236 9.95 16.79 -4.30
N SER A 237 8.82 17.37 -3.92
CA SER A 237 8.43 17.48 -2.49
C SER A 237 8.02 16.10 -1.99
N GLY A 238 8.80 15.57 -1.05
CA GLY A 238 8.54 14.28 -0.42
C GLY A 238 7.23 14.26 0.37
N ARG A 239 6.91 15.33 1.10
CA ARG A 239 5.66 15.45 1.87
C ARG A 239 4.43 15.48 0.95
N ALA A 240 4.50 16.19 -0.17
CA ALA A 240 3.42 16.22 -1.15
C ALA A 240 3.19 14.85 -1.82
N ALA A 241 4.26 14.07 -2.04
CA ALA A 241 4.17 12.70 -2.55
C ALA A 241 3.53 11.74 -1.50
N ASP A 242 3.85 11.90 -0.22
CA ASP A 242 3.17 11.19 0.87
C ASP A 242 1.66 11.53 0.91
N THR A 243 1.30 12.82 0.75
CA THR A 243 -0.11 13.24 0.65
C THR A 243 -0.83 12.56 -0.50
N TRP A 244 -0.22 12.47 -1.68
CA TRP A 244 -0.83 11.75 -2.81
C TRP A 244 -1.10 10.28 -2.47
N SER A 245 -0.14 9.63 -1.81
CA SER A 245 -0.25 8.23 -1.38
C SER A 245 -1.38 8.03 -0.35
N LEU A 246 -1.62 9.02 0.53
CA LEU A 246 -2.77 9.06 1.42
C LEU A 246 -4.09 9.23 0.64
N GLY A 247 -4.11 10.03 -0.42
CA GLY A 247 -5.25 10.17 -1.32
C GLY A 247 -5.61 8.84 -2.01
N VAL A 248 -4.61 8.12 -2.50
CA VAL A 248 -4.79 6.76 -3.07
C VAL A 248 -5.31 5.81 -2.00
N SER A 249 -4.79 5.90 -0.78
CA SER A 249 -5.22 5.06 0.35
C SER A 249 -6.70 5.29 0.69
N LEU A 250 -7.12 6.55 0.86
CA LEU A 250 -8.52 6.88 1.17
C LEU A 250 -9.47 6.47 0.05
N TYR A 251 -9.10 6.75 -1.20
CA TYR A 251 -9.89 6.30 -2.36
C TYR A 251 -10.09 4.78 -2.31
N THR A 252 -9.01 4.03 -2.10
CA THR A 252 -9.04 2.57 -2.07
C THR A 252 -9.84 2.04 -0.89
N MET A 253 -9.75 2.67 0.28
CA MET A 253 -10.57 2.32 1.44
C MET A 253 -12.06 2.47 1.14
N LEU A 254 -12.46 3.61 0.57
CA LEU A 254 -13.88 3.93 0.36
C LEU A 254 -14.49 3.16 -0.82
N ILE A 255 -13.74 2.94 -1.90
CA ILE A 255 -14.27 2.44 -3.17
C ILE A 255 -13.89 0.97 -3.41
N GLY A 256 -12.84 0.45 -2.76
CA GLY A 256 -12.44 -0.95 -2.87
C GLY A 256 -11.55 -1.29 -4.07
N ARG A 257 -11.14 -0.29 -4.85
CA ARG A 257 -10.21 -0.40 -5.97
C ARG A 257 -9.29 0.80 -6.02
N TYR A 258 -8.18 0.69 -6.74
CA TYR A 258 -7.24 1.81 -6.91
C TYR A 258 -7.84 2.90 -7.82
N PRO A 259 -7.51 4.19 -7.61
CA PRO A 259 -7.94 5.28 -8.49
C PRO A 259 -7.31 5.17 -9.89
N PHE A 260 -6.09 4.62 -9.95
CA PHE A 260 -5.37 4.34 -11.18
C PHE A 260 -4.95 2.87 -11.16
N GLN A 261 -5.38 2.11 -12.16
CA GLN A 261 -5.01 0.71 -12.31
C GLN A 261 -4.84 0.35 -13.78
N ASP A 262 -3.82 -0.46 -14.06
CA ASP A 262 -3.59 -1.09 -15.34
C ASP A 262 -2.68 -2.30 -15.13
N THR A 263 -2.77 -3.27 -16.05
CA THR A 263 -1.87 -4.44 -16.05
C THR A 263 -0.50 -4.08 -16.61
N GLN A 264 -0.43 -3.07 -17.49
CA GLN A 264 0.81 -2.61 -18.10
C GLN A 264 1.36 -1.39 -17.32
N PRO A 265 2.59 -1.45 -16.78
CA PRO A 265 3.18 -0.35 -16.02
C PRO A 265 3.20 0.98 -16.79
N ALA A 266 3.49 0.95 -18.09
CA ALA A 266 3.51 2.16 -18.92
C ALA A 266 2.11 2.83 -19.02
N ALA A 267 1.05 2.02 -19.15
CA ALA A 267 -0.33 2.50 -19.21
C ALA A 267 -0.81 3.00 -17.84
N LEU A 268 -0.46 2.31 -16.75
CA LEU A 268 -0.68 2.79 -15.39
C LEU A 268 -0.03 4.16 -15.18
N PHE A 269 1.24 4.30 -15.55
CA PHE A 269 1.97 5.57 -15.41
C PHE A 269 1.38 6.67 -16.30
N ALA A 270 0.86 6.34 -17.48
CA ALA A 270 0.14 7.29 -18.31
C ALA A 270 -1.16 7.78 -17.64
N LYS A 271 -1.94 6.87 -17.03
CA LYS A 271 -3.14 7.22 -16.24
C LYS A 271 -2.80 8.11 -15.05
N ILE A 272 -1.73 7.79 -14.30
CA ILE A 272 -1.27 8.60 -13.16
C ILE A 272 -0.88 10.00 -13.62
N ARG A 273 -0.06 10.13 -14.68
CA ARG A 273 0.31 11.45 -15.26
C ARG A 273 -0.92 12.23 -15.75
N HIS A 274 -1.87 11.53 -16.35
CA HIS A 274 -3.13 12.13 -16.79
C HIS A 274 -4.06 12.50 -15.62
N GLY A 275 -3.91 11.87 -14.45
CA GLY A 275 -4.56 12.25 -13.19
C GLY A 275 -6.09 12.25 -13.21
N ALA A 276 -6.72 11.57 -14.17
CA ALA A 276 -8.17 11.43 -14.21
C ALA A 276 -8.58 10.14 -13.49
N PHE A 277 -9.48 10.27 -12.52
CA PHE A 277 -10.10 9.17 -11.79
C PHE A 277 -11.59 9.49 -11.60
N SER A 278 -12.41 8.45 -11.44
CA SER A 278 -13.85 8.60 -11.20
C SER A 278 -14.20 8.44 -9.73
N LEU A 279 -15.10 9.30 -9.25
CA LEU A 279 -15.68 9.21 -7.92
C LEU A 279 -17.16 8.82 -8.05
N PRO A 280 -17.60 7.71 -7.45
CA PRO A 280 -19.00 7.29 -7.53
C PRO A 280 -19.97 8.30 -6.93
N ASP A 281 -21.21 8.32 -7.43
CA ASP A 281 -22.23 9.27 -6.98
C ASP A 281 -22.63 9.10 -5.52
N TRP A 282 -22.60 7.87 -5.02
CA TRP A 282 -22.94 7.52 -3.64
C TRP A 282 -21.97 8.04 -2.58
N LEU A 283 -20.77 8.50 -2.95
CA LEU A 283 -19.85 9.14 -2.01
C LEU A 283 -20.35 10.53 -1.61
N SER A 284 -20.18 10.87 -0.33
CA SER A 284 -20.53 12.18 0.18
C SER A 284 -19.71 13.28 -0.52
N PRO A 285 -20.27 14.48 -0.72
CA PRO A 285 -19.52 15.61 -1.28
C PRO A 285 -18.25 15.93 -0.52
N ARG A 286 -18.25 15.72 0.81
CA ARG A 286 -17.09 15.96 1.67
C ARG A 286 -16.00 14.90 1.47
N ALA A 287 -16.34 13.63 1.29
CA ALA A 287 -15.38 12.59 0.94
C ALA A 287 -14.73 12.87 -0.42
N LYS A 288 -15.57 13.21 -1.43
CA LYS A 288 -15.10 13.60 -2.77
C LYS A 288 -14.14 14.78 -2.71
N CYS A 289 -14.48 15.80 -1.92
CA CYS A 289 -13.63 16.98 -1.69
C CYS A 289 -12.28 16.58 -1.09
N LEU A 290 -12.28 15.81 0.01
CA LEU A 290 -11.04 15.39 0.68
C LEU A 290 -10.11 14.59 -0.24
N ILE A 291 -10.67 13.62 -0.99
CA ILE A 291 -9.90 12.88 -2.01
C ILE A 291 -9.33 13.85 -3.05
N GLY A 292 -10.14 14.78 -3.53
CA GLY A 292 -9.74 15.80 -4.51
C GLY A 292 -8.62 16.72 -4.02
N CYS A 293 -8.59 17.06 -2.73
CA CYS A 293 -7.52 17.85 -2.10
C CYS A 293 -6.18 17.12 -2.07
N MET A 294 -6.17 15.78 -2.02
CA MET A 294 -4.93 14.98 -2.00
C MET A 294 -4.48 14.57 -3.41
N LEU A 295 -5.41 14.24 -4.30
CA LEU A 295 -5.12 13.75 -5.65
C LEU A 295 -5.04 14.88 -6.70
N ARG A 296 -4.51 16.05 -6.31
CA ARG A 296 -4.17 17.13 -7.24
C ARG A 296 -2.91 16.77 -8.01
N LYS A 297 -2.90 17.03 -9.32
CA LYS A 297 -1.73 16.80 -10.18
C LYS A 297 -0.53 17.62 -9.73
N SER A 298 -0.76 18.92 -9.51
CA SER A 298 0.26 19.83 -9.00
C SER A 298 0.52 19.53 -7.52
N PRO A 299 1.76 19.22 -7.12
CA PRO A 299 2.09 18.96 -5.71
C PRO A 299 1.79 20.16 -4.81
N ALA A 300 2.00 21.37 -5.32
CA ALA A 300 1.77 22.62 -4.58
C ALA A 300 0.29 22.94 -4.32
N GLU A 301 -0.63 22.27 -5.02
CA GLU A 301 -2.09 22.41 -4.78
C GLU A 301 -2.63 21.39 -3.78
N ARG A 302 -1.80 20.44 -3.34
CA ARG A 302 -2.20 19.43 -2.36
C ARG A 302 -2.16 20.06 -0.97
N LEU A 303 -3.19 19.80 -0.18
CA LEU A 303 -3.16 20.13 1.24
C LEU A 303 -2.06 19.34 1.94
N THR A 304 -1.42 19.95 2.93
CA THR A 304 -0.49 19.27 3.84
C THR A 304 -1.24 18.29 4.74
N ALA A 305 -0.53 17.31 5.32
CA ALA A 305 -1.12 16.36 6.26
C ALA A 305 -1.81 17.07 7.46
N SER A 306 -1.20 18.14 7.97
CA SER A 306 -1.76 18.99 9.03
C SER A 306 -3.08 19.66 8.61
N GLU A 307 -3.15 20.21 7.40
CA GLU A 307 -4.37 20.85 6.88
C GLU A 307 -5.49 19.81 6.63
N LEU A 308 -5.12 18.61 6.19
CA LEU A 308 -6.07 17.52 5.95
C LEU A 308 -6.75 17.05 7.25
N LEU A 309 -6.04 17.02 8.38
CA LEU A 309 -6.64 16.72 9.69
C LEU A 309 -7.76 17.69 10.08
N MET A 310 -7.69 18.93 9.58
CA MET A 310 -8.71 19.94 9.85
C MET A 310 -9.91 19.86 8.90
N HIS A 311 -9.86 18.98 7.89
CA HIS A 311 -10.89 18.90 6.87
C HIS A 311 -12.27 18.48 7.45
N PRO A 312 -13.39 19.13 7.07
CA PRO A 312 -14.72 18.87 7.64
C PRO A 312 -15.23 17.43 7.49
N TRP A 313 -14.68 16.64 6.56
CA TRP A 313 -15.04 15.22 6.45
C TRP A 313 -14.61 14.41 7.68
N LEU A 314 -13.47 14.76 8.30
CA LEU A 314 -12.96 14.08 9.50
C LEU A 314 -13.57 14.63 10.80
N ASN A 315 -13.93 15.91 10.81
CA ASN A 315 -14.34 16.64 12.01
C ASN A 315 -15.85 16.80 12.18
N ASN A 316 -16.69 16.06 11.44
CA ASN A 316 -18.13 16.29 11.51
C ASN A 316 -18.80 15.51 12.66
N PRO A 317 -19.33 16.18 13.70
CA PRO A 317 -20.34 15.58 14.57
C PRO A 317 -21.58 15.28 13.72
N ARG A 318 -21.93 14.00 13.63
CA ARG A 318 -23.18 13.43 13.08
C ARG A 318 -24.24 14.47 12.69
N THR A 319 -24.43 14.72 11.39
CA THR A 319 -25.75 15.13 10.91
C THR A 319 -26.55 13.85 10.71
N PRO A 320 -27.60 13.57 11.49
CA PRO A 320 -28.41 12.38 11.29
C PRO A 320 -28.92 12.37 9.86
N HIS A 321 -28.74 11.24 9.17
CA HIS A 321 -29.33 10.99 7.87
C HIS A 321 -30.80 11.41 7.91
N HIS A 322 -31.16 12.44 7.13
CA HIS A 322 -32.55 12.66 6.76
C HIS A 322 -33.00 11.36 6.08
N LYS A 323 -33.79 10.56 6.80
CA LYS A 323 -34.57 9.48 6.18
C LYS A 323 -35.44 10.17 5.14
N THR A 324 -35.06 10.04 3.87
CA THR A 324 -35.94 10.41 2.77
C THR A 324 -37.16 9.49 2.90
N GLN A 325 -38.26 10.05 3.37
CA GLN A 325 -39.54 9.35 3.39
C GLN A 325 -39.85 8.92 1.97
N LYS A 326 -40.04 7.61 1.77
CA LYS A 326 -40.65 7.07 0.56
C LYS A 326 -42.09 7.58 0.51
N THR A 327 -42.34 8.62 -0.27
CA THR A 327 -43.68 8.88 -0.78
C THR A 327 -43.91 7.92 -1.94
N HIS A 328 -44.80 6.95 -1.73
CA HIS A 328 -45.34 6.10 -2.78
C HIS A 328 -46.00 6.98 -3.84
N HIS A 329 -45.47 7.04 -5.05
CA HIS A 329 -46.25 7.29 -6.27
C HIS A 329 -45.76 6.33 -7.37
N SER A 330 -46.69 5.48 -7.80
CA SER A 330 -46.56 4.54 -8.91
C SER A 330 -46.50 5.30 -10.24
N SER A 331 -45.64 4.86 -11.17
CA SER A 331 -46.03 4.38 -12.52
C SER A 331 -44.90 4.54 -13.56
N HIS A 332 -44.53 3.39 -14.14
CA HIS A 332 -44.12 3.17 -15.53
C HIS A 332 -42.70 3.46 -16.09
N LYS A 333 -42.18 2.35 -16.65
CA LYS A 333 -41.35 2.15 -17.86
C LYS A 333 -39.82 2.13 -17.71
N THR A 334 -39.32 0.89 -17.78
CA THR A 334 -37.92 0.48 -18.03
C THR A 334 -37.55 0.71 -19.50
N PRO A 335 -36.28 1.03 -19.78
CA PRO A 335 -35.51 0.19 -20.71
C PRO A 335 -34.19 -0.30 -20.08
N GLN A 336 -33.87 -1.56 -20.41
CA GLN A 336 -32.64 -2.24 -20.03
C GLN A 336 -31.40 -1.55 -20.60
N ALA A 337 -30.45 -1.23 -19.73
CA ALA A 337 -29.05 -1.02 -20.11
C ALA A 337 -28.20 -2.07 -19.39
N LYS A 338 -27.46 -2.85 -20.18
CA LYS A 338 -26.51 -3.86 -19.71
C LYS A 338 -25.42 -3.19 -18.89
N GLN A 339 -25.29 -3.59 -17.64
CA GLN A 339 -24.20 -3.21 -16.75
C GLN A 339 -23.23 -4.39 -16.74
N GLU A 340 -22.07 -4.20 -17.37
CA GLU A 340 -20.94 -5.13 -17.23
C GLU A 340 -20.37 -4.94 -15.82
N ASP A 341 -20.61 -5.94 -14.99
CA ASP A 341 -20.07 -6.10 -13.65
C ASP A 341 -18.62 -6.59 -13.78
N ASP A 342 -17.67 -5.65 -13.93
CA ASP A 342 -16.24 -5.95 -13.87
C ASP A 342 -15.80 -5.89 -12.40
N ASP A 343 -15.97 -7.04 -11.73
CA ASP A 343 -15.70 -7.30 -10.32
C ASP A 343 -14.17 -7.31 -10.06
N GLN A 344 -13.50 -6.17 -10.27
CA GLN A 344 -12.06 -6.03 -10.04
C GLN A 344 -11.78 -5.67 -8.57
N VAL A 345 -11.60 -6.72 -7.76
CA VAL A 345 -11.13 -6.67 -6.37
C VAL A 345 -9.66 -6.23 -6.30
N VAL A 346 -9.26 -5.55 -5.22
CA VAL A 346 -7.86 -5.16 -4.93
C VAL A 346 -6.87 -6.31 -5.23
N PRO A 347 -6.06 -6.21 -6.30
CA PRO A 347 -5.24 -7.32 -6.76
C PRO A 347 -4.13 -7.69 -5.78
N THR A 348 -3.74 -8.97 -5.79
CA THR A 348 -2.50 -9.44 -5.16
C THR A 348 -1.32 -9.03 -6.03
N TRP A 349 -0.59 -7.99 -5.63
CA TRP A 349 0.75 -7.76 -6.17
C TRP A 349 1.69 -8.86 -5.67
N THR A 350 1.82 -9.93 -6.45
CA THR A 350 2.87 -10.93 -6.33
C THR A 350 3.88 -10.66 -7.43
N GLU A 351 5.10 -10.27 -7.06
CA GLU A 351 6.22 -10.23 -8.00
C GLU A 351 6.47 -11.66 -8.50
N LYS A 352 6.33 -11.88 -9.81
CA LYS A 352 6.90 -13.08 -10.43
C LYS A 352 8.42 -12.87 -10.47
N HIS A 353 9.14 -13.86 -9.95
CA HIS A 353 10.59 -13.90 -9.75
C HIS A 353 11.40 -13.69 -11.02
#